data_AF-A0A2E1ZL58-F1
#
_entry.id   AF-A0A2E1ZL58-F1
#
_cell.length_a   1.000
_cell.length_b   1.000
_cell.length_c   1.000
_cell.angle_alpha   90.00
_cell.angle_beta   90.00
_cell.angle_gamma   90.00
#
_symmetry.space_group_name_H-M   'P 1'
#
loop_
_entity.id
_entity.type
_entity.pdbx_description
1 polymer ?
#
loop_
_entity_poly.entity_id
_entity_poly.type
_entity_poly.pdbx_seq_one_letter_code
_entity_poly.pdbx_strand_id
1 'polypeptide(L)' 'MNAKNFYIVATAPNEPSLQVKISGPYLTQKAAQADLSAAIDEAMEIDPSAKDYKYTISHVESRQPGVIQHMAAHALT' A
#
# COMPACT_ATOMS: atom_id res chain seq x y z
N MET A 1 -8.11 -15.06 -15.17
CA MET A 1 -7.59 -13.67 -15.27
C MET A 1 -7.16 -13.23 -13.88
N ASN A 2 -5.85 -13.09 -13.63
CA ASN A 2 -5.36 -12.43 -12.41
C ASN A 2 -5.30 -10.93 -12.74
N ALA A 3 -6.40 -10.21 -12.53
CA ALA A 3 -6.39 -8.77 -12.73
C ALA A 3 -5.42 -8.16 -11.70
N LYS A 4 -4.34 -7.54 -12.20
CA LYS A 4 -3.41 -6.80 -11.34
C LYS A 4 -4.18 -5.60 -10.79
N ASN A 5 -4.62 -5.70 -9.53
CA ASN A 5 -5.31 -4.61 -8.84
C ASN A 5 -4.30 -3.64 -8.24
N PHE A 6 -4.68 -2.37 -8.12
CA PHE A 6 -3.94 -1.35 -7.40
C PHE A 6 -4.40 -1.28 -5.94
N TYR A 7 -3.48 -0.97 -5.04
CA TYR A 7 -3.74 -0.74 -3.63
C TYR A 7 -3.03 0.54 -3.20
N ILE A 8 -3.62 1.24 -2.23
CA ILE A 8 -2.92 2.28 -1.48
C ILE A 8 -2.16 1.56 -0.34
N VAL A 9 -0.84 1.72 -0.34
CA VAL A 9 0.06 1.06 0.59
C VAL A 9 0.73 2.11 1.46
N ALA A 10 0.60 1.97 2.78
CA ALA A 10 1.31 2.75 3.76
C ALA A 10 2.58 2.02 4.22
N THR A 11 3.65 2.77 4.44
CA THR A 11 4.94 2.28 4.96
C THR A 11 5.39 3.20 6.07
N ALA A 12 5.52 2.67 7.28
CA ALA A 12 5.98 3.44 8.42
C ALA A 12 7.49 3.74 8.29
N PRO A 13 7.95 4.96 8.63
CA PRO A 13 9.36 5.35 8.46
C PRO A 13 10.30 4.62 9.42
N ASN A 14 9.79 4.21 10.58
CA ASN A 14 10.52 3.44 11.59
C ASN A 14 10.54 1.92 11.30
N GLU A 15 9.63 1.43 10.47
CA GLU A 15 9.55 0.01 10.09
C GLU A 15 9.29 -0.15 8.58
N PRO A 16 10.26 0.23 7.71
CA PRO A 16 10.05 0.28 6.26
C PRO A 16 9.83 -1.09 5.59
N SER A 17 10.14 -2.17 6.31
CA SER A 17 9.83 -3.55 5.93
C SER A 17 8.36 -3.90 6.09
N LEU A 18 7.63 -3.18 6.94
CA LEU A 18 6.20 -3.38 7.16
C LEU A 18 5.42 -2.47 6.22
N GLN A 19 4.83 -3.08 5.19
CA GLN A 19 3.93 -2.41 4.27
C GLN A 19 2.52 -2.91 4.47
N VAL A 20 1.57 -1.98 4.64
CA VAL A 20 0.17 -2.29 4.92
C VAL A 20 -0.70 -1.76 3.79
N LYS A 21 -1.63 -2.59 3.31
CA LYS A 21 -2.67 -2.16 2.37
C LYS A 21 -3.74 -1.47 3.17
N ILE A 22 -3.88 -0.16 3.00
CA ILE A 22 -4.89 0.62 3.72
C ILE A 22 -6.17 0.80 2.88
N SER A 23 -6.07 0.63 1.56
CA SER A 23 -7.25 0.63 0.69
C SER A 23 -7.03 -0.11 -0.64
N GLY A 24 -8.13 -0.46 -1.30
CA GLY A 24 -8.23 -1.27 -2.52
C GLY A 24 -9.02 -2.57 -2.31
N PRO A 25 -9.15 -3.43 -3.33
CA PRO A 25 -8.50 -3.35 -4.65
C PRO A 25 -9.16 -2.33 -5.60
N TYR A 26 -8.32 -1.62 -6.37
CA TYR A 26 -8.74 -0.73 -7.45
C TYR A 26 -8.40 -1.30 -8.82
N LEU A 27 -9.30 -1.13 -9.79
CA LEU A 27 -9.06 -1.55 -11.18
C LEU A 27 -8.09 -0.62 -11.92
N THR A 28 -7.98 0.64 -11.51
CA THR A 28 -7.10 1.64 -12.15
C THR A 28 -6.35 2.45 -11.11
N GLN A 29 -5.16 2.92 -11.47
CA GLN A 29 -4.38 3.85 -10.63
C GLN A 29 -5.15 5.14 -10.38
N LYS A 30 -5.96 5.61 -11.35
CA LYS A 30 -6.76 6.83 -11.21
C LYS A 30 -7.83 6.70 -10.12
N ALA A 31 -8.47 5.54 -10.02
CA ALA A 31 -9.43 5.27 -8.94
C ALA A 31 -8.73 5.28 -7.57
N ALA A 32 -7.58 4.61 -7.45
CA ALA A 32 -6.79 4.66 -6.21
C ALA A 32 -6.32 6.09 -5.86
N GLN A 33 -5.96 6.90 -6.86
CA GLN A 33 -5.52 8.28 -6.63
C GLN A 33 -6.68 9.18 -6.15
N ALA A 34 -7.91 8.93 -6.60
CA ALA A 34 -9.09 9.68 -6.18
C ALA A 34 -9.40 9.47 -4.69
N ASP A 35 -9.15 8.26 -4.18
CA ASP A 35 -9.42 7.89 -2.79
C ASP A 35 -8.22 8.10 -1.85
N LEU A 36 -7.05 8.50 -2.39
CA LEU A 36 -5.81 8.57 -1.62
C LEU A 36 -5.93 9.46 -0.38
N SER A 37 -6.54 10.65 -0.51
CA SER A 37 -6.68 11.58 0.62
C SER A 37 -7.54 10.97 1.73
N ALA A 38 -8.70 10.43 1.37
CA ALA A 38 -9.62 9.83 2.34
C ALA A 38 -8.99 8.63 3.06
N ALA A 39 -8.24 7.79 2.32
CA ALA A 39 -7.53 6.66 2.93
C ALA A 39 -6.43 7.10 3.92
N ILE A 40 -5.77 8.24 3.66
CA ILE A 40 -4.79 8.82 4.61
C ILE A 40 -5.50 9.37 5.84
N ASP A 41 -6.62 10.07 5.67
CA ASP A 41 -7.41 10.61 6.77
C ASP A 41 -7.91 9.48 7.69
N GLU A 42 -8.47 8.41 7.12
CA GLU A 42 -8.89 7.21 7.87
C GLU A 42 -7.71 6.54 8.60
N ALA A 43 -6.54 6.44 7.96
CA ALA A 43 -5.34 5.90 8.60
C ALA A 43 -4.89 6.76 9.79
N MET A 44 -5.00 8.09 9.68
CA MET A 44 -4.66 9.03 10.75
C MET A 44 -5.65 9.02 11.91
N GLU A 45 -6.92 8.72 11.66
CA GLU A 45 -7.92 8.53 12.72
C GLU A 45 -7.60 7.32 13.59
N ILE A 46 -7.02 6.27 13.01
CA ILE A 46 -6.61 5.04 13.71
C ILE A 46 -5.24 5.21 14.36
N ASP A 47 -4.27 5.76 13.63
CA ASP A 47 -2.90 5.97 14.04
C ASP A 47 -2.45 7.39 13.66
N PRO A 48 -2.39 8.33 14.62
CA PRO A 48 -1.98 9.71 14.34
C PRO A 48 -0.56 9.85 13.77
N SER A 49 0.30 8.83 13.92
CA SER A 49 1.63 8.81 13.31
C SER A 49 1.59 8.50 11.81
N ALA A 50 0.45 8.05 11.29
CA ALA A 50 0.25 7.78 9.87
C ALA A 50 0.47 9.02 8.98
N LYS A 51 0.37 10.23 9.53
CA LYS A 51 0.75 11.47 8.83
C LYS A 51 2.20 11.46 8.30
N ASP A 52 3.08 10.72 8.98
CA ASP A 52 4.51 10.63 8.67
C ASP A 52 4.84 9.38 7.83
N TYR A 53 3.83 8.60 7.45
CA TYR A 53 4.00 7.39 6.64
C TYR A 53 4.23 7.75 5.17
N LYS A 54 4.93 6.86 4.47
CA LYS A 54 5.05 6.92 3.01
C LYS A 54 3.89 6.17 2.37
N TYR A 55 3.13 6.87 1.54
CA TYR A 55 2.02 6.30 0.77
C TYR A 55 2.42 6.06 -0.68
N THR A 56 2.10 4.87 -1.21
CA THR A 56 2.30 4.53 -2.62
C THR A 56 1.08 3.81 -3.19
N ILE A 57 0.82 4.00 -4.48
CA ILE A 57 -0.17 3.21 -5.21
C ILE A 57 0.56 2.11 -5.98
N SER A 58 0.37 0.87 -5.58
CA SER A 58 1.17 -0.27 -6.07
C SER A 58 0.31 -1.47 -6.43
N HIS A 59 0.74 -2.22 -7.44
CA HIS A 59 0.28 -3.59 -7.62
C HIS A 59 0.91 -4.46 -6.55
N VAL A 60 0.10 -5.09 -5.71
CA VAL A 60 0.59 -6.02 -4.70
C VAL A 60 0.00 -7.39 -4.97
N GLU A 61 0.85 -8.34 -5.36
CA GLU A 61 0.49 -9.75 -5.44
C GLU A 61 0.20 -10.25 -4.02
N SER A 62 -1.08 -10.26 -3.66
CA SER A 62 -1.53 -10.70 -2.35
C SER A 62 -1.36 -12.21 -2.24
N ARG A 63 -0.28 -12.70 -1.60
CA ARG A 63 -0.23 -14.10 -1.19
C ARG A 63 -0.82 -14.35 0.20
N GLN A 64 -0.97 -13.33 1.05
CA GLN A 64 -1.70 -13.40 2.32
C GLN A 64 -2.34 -12.05 2.70
N PRO A 65 -3.53 -12.03 3.32
CA PRO A 65 -4.09 -10.83 3.94
C PRO A 65 -3.21 -10.38 5.12
N GLY A 66 -2.84 -9.10 5.17
CA GLY A 66 -2.21 -8.48 6.35
C GLY A 66 -0.69 -8.38 6.37
N VAL A 67 0.04 -9.09 5.50
CA VAL A 67 1.51 -8.96 5.40
C VAL A 67 1.92 -8.91 3.93
N ILE A 68 2.47 -7.76 3.49
CA ILE A 68 3.13 -7.66 2.18
C ILE A 68 4.56 -8.18 2.35
N GLN A 69 4.83 -9.42 1.91
CA GLN A 69 6.19 -9.95 1.85
C GLN A 69 6.93 -9.32 0.67
N HIS A 70 8.05 -8.67 0.97
CA HIS A 70 9.00 -8.17 -0.01
C HIS A 70 9.65 -9.38 -0.72
N MET A 71 9.29 -9.67 -1.96
CA MET A 71 10.17 -10.47 -2.84
C MET A 71 11.34 -9.56 -3.21
N ALA A 72 12.41 -9.64 -2.43
CA ALA A 72 13.66 -8.97 -2.74
C ALA A 72 14.41 -9.70 -3.88
N ALA A 73 15.18 -8.89 -4.60
CA ALA A 73 16.29 -9.23 -5.48
C ALA A 73 15.97 -9.80 -6.87
N HIS A 74 15.69 -8.88 -7.81
CA HIS A 74 16.42 -8.97 -9.07
C HIS A 74 17.84 -8.47 -8.83
N ALA A 75 18.71 -9.39 -8.42
CA ALA A 75 20.10 -9.33 -8.84
C ALA A 75 20.10 -9.63 -10.34
N LEU A 76 20.39 -8.63 -11.17
CA LEU A 76 20.82 -8.85 -12.54
C LEU A 76 21.88 -7.81 -12.90
N THR A 77 23.12 -8.33 -12.87
CA THR A 77 24.35 -7.99 -13.62
C THR A 77 24.86 -6.55 -13.59
#